data_AF-A0A101VIK0-F1
#
_entry.id   AF-A0A101VIK0-F1
#
_cell.length_a   1.000
_cell.length_b   1.000
_cell.length_c   1.000
_cell.angle_alpha   90.00
_cell.angle_beta   90.00
_cell.angle_gamma   90.00
#
_symmetry.space_group_name_H-M   'P 1'
#
loop_
_entity.id
_entity.type
_entity.pdbx_description
1 polymer ?
#
loop_
_entity_poly.entity_id
_entity_poly.type
_entity_poly.pdbx_seq_one_letter_code
_entity_poly.pdbx_strand_id
1 'polypeptide(L)'
;MSTLTFVAVALAVLTASVYGLWISRAGLYRTLSMLQETYRNEALELGGLNAGREEWPDFSHRLVRLENVLPGVVFEQVRAEISGLVDTERSYLPSHKKGGTVAYETLLKHAPKTVGLYHSNELCNLVSGIVGEQVRPTPIYDQSSCSVLFYERPGDHIGWHYDHNFYKGRHLTVLIPIINSGHGPDGLSAARLEARNGDDVQMLATPPNTLIVFEGQKVLHRVTPIAKDERRVILSMTFATDSSASWVQGIKRRVKDTAFFGLRALWT
;
A
#
# COMPACT_ATOMS: atom_id res chain seq x y z
N MET A 1 -10.84 -40.45 32.57
CA MET A 1 -11.29 -39.89 31.28
C MET A 1 -10.55 -40.62 30.17
N SER A 2 -11.24 -41.09 29.14
CA SER A 2 -10.57 -41.78 28.03
C SER A 2 -9.85 -40.75 27.15
N THR A 3 -8.81 -41.19 26.45
CA THR A 3 -8.08 -40.40 25.43
C THR A 3 -9.03 -39.80 24.39
N LEU A 4 -10.10 -40.51 24.03
CA LEU A 4 -11.16 -40.04 23.12
C LEU A 4 -11.91 -38.82 23.67
N THR A 5 -12.19 -38.76 24.97
CA THR A 5 -12.85 -37.60 25.59
C THR A 5 -11.95 -36.36 25.58
N PHE A 6 -10.64 -36.54 25.80
CA PHE A 6 -9.67 -35.45 25.75
C PHE A 6 -9.53 -34.86 24.34
N VAL A 7 -9.46 -35.72 23.31
CA VAL A 7 -9.39 -35.28 21.90
C VAL A 7 -10.65 -34.53 21.50
N ALA A 8 -11.85 -35.01 21.88
CA ALA A 8 -13.10 -34.35 21.56
C ALA A 8 -13.23 -32.95 22.20
N VAL A 9 -12.84 -32.81 23.47
CA VAL A 9 -12.84 -31.52 24.17
C VAL A 9 -11.82 -30.56 23.56
N ALA A 10 -10.61 -31.02 23.25
CA ALA A 10 -9.59 -30.21 22.59
C ALA A 10 -10.05 -29.71 21.21
N LEU A 11 -10.71 -30.57 20.41
CA LEU A 11 -11.26 -30.19 19.11
C LEU A 11 -12.38 -29.16 19.25
N ALA A 12 -13.27 -29.32 20.22
CA ALA A 12 -14.37 -28.39 20.49
C ALA A 12 -13.89 -27.01 20.96
N VAL A 13 -12.85 -26.96 21.81
CA VAL A 13 -12.23 -25.69 22.23
C VAL A 13 -11.53 -25.00 21.06
N LEU A 14 -10.84 -25.76 20.21
CA LEU A 14 -10.20 -25.24 19.00
C LEU A 14 -11.23 -24.66 18.03
N THR A 15 -12.32 -25.37 17.76
CA THR A 15 -13.38 -24.91 16.84
C THR A 15 -14.12 -23.69 17.41
N ALA A 16 -14.43 -23.66 18.70
CA ALA A 16 -15.05 -22.50 19.35
C ALA A 16 -14.14 -21.26 19.31
N SER A 17 -12.83 -21.46 19.52
CA SER A 17 -11.83 -20.39 19.44
C SER A 17 -11.69 -19.83 18.02
N VAL A 18 -11.63 -20.72 17.02
CA VAL A 18 -11.60 -20.34 15.58
C VAL A 18 -12.89 -19.61 15.20
N TYR A 19 -14.04 -20.10 15.63
CA TYR A 19 -15.34 -19.48 15.36
C TYR A 19 -15.47 -18.10 16.02
N GLY A 20 -15.01 -17.95 17.27
CA GLY A 20 -14.98 -16.66 17.96
C GLY A 20 -14.08 -15.63 17.27
N LEU A 21 -12.89 -16.04 16.81
CA LEU A 21 -11.99 -15.19 16.01
C LEU A 21 -12.64 -14.79 14.67
N TRP A 22 -13.31 -15.73 14.01
CA TRP A 22 -14.02 -15.46 12.76
C TRP A 22 -15.14 -14.43 12.95
N ILE A 23 -15.99 -14.57 13.97
CA ILE A 23 -17.04 -13.60 14.29
C ILE A 23 -16.42 -12.22 14.57
N SER A 24 -15.35 -12.18 15.36
CA SER A 24 -14.65 -10.94 15.69
C SER A 24 -14.12 -10.23 14.44
N ARG A 25 -13.47 -10.97 13.52
CA ARG A 25 -12.99 -10.40 12.25
C ARG A 25 -14.12 -10.00 11.32
N ALA A 26 -15.19 -10.77 11.22
CA ALA A 26 -16.37 -10.39 10.44
C ALA A 26 -17.04 -9.12 10.99
N GLY A 27 -17.04 -8.94 12.31
CA GLY A 27 -17.43 -7.68 12.96
C GLY A 27 -16.50 -6.52 12.60
N LEU A 28 -15.19 -6.73 12.74
CA LEU A 28 -14.16 -5.74 12.38
C LEU A 28 -14.32 -5.27 10.93
N TYR A 29 -14.39 -6.19 9.96
CA TYR A 29 -14.49 -5.83 8.55
C TYR A 29 -15.83 -5.19 8.17
N ARG A 30 -16.91 -5.47 8.90
CA ARG A 30 -18.15 -4.69 8.76
C ARG A 30 -17.93 -3.24 9.17
N THR A 31 -17.30 -2.99 10.32
CA THR A 31 -16.96 -1.64 10.78
C THR A 31 -16.03 -0.93 9.80
N LEU A 32 -14.98 -1.60 9.34
CA LEU A 32 -14.02 -1.02 8.40
C LEU A 32 -14.65 -0.69 7.04
N SER A 33 -15.53 -1.54 6.51
CA SER A 33 -16.26 -1.26 5.28
C SER A 33 -17.18 -0.05 5.42
N MET A 34 -17.82 0.14 6.58
CA MET A 34 -18.61 1.35 6.83
C MET A 34 -17.73 2.60 6.84
N LEU A 35 -16.57 2.57 7.50
CA LEU A 35 -15.61 3.68 7.50
C LEU A 35 -15.12 3.99 6.09
N GLN A 36 -14.74 2.97 5.31
CA GLN A 36 -14.32 3.13 3.91
C GLN A 36 -15.40 3.82 3.07
N GLU A 37 -16.67 3.39 3.19
CA GLU A 37 -17.78 3.99 2.45
C GLU A 37 -18.04 5.44 2.91
N THR A 38 -17.96 5.72 4.21
CA THR A 38 -18.01 7.10 4.73
C THR A 38 -16.93 7.97 4.11
N TYR A 39 -15.67 7.54 4.13
CA TYR A 39 -14.55 8.33 3.59
C TYR A 39 -14.61 8.50 2.07
N ARG A 40 -15.19 7.52 1.35
CA ARG A 40 -15.45 7.65 -0.09
C ARG A 40 -16.50 8.74 -0.37
N ASN A 41 -17.53 8.83 0.47
CA ASN A 41 -18.63 9.77 0.30
C ASN A 41 -18.31 11.17 0.84
N GLU A 42 -17.48 11.28 1.86
CA GLU A 42 -16.92 12.54 2.38
C GLU A 42 -15.79 13.10 1.48
N ALA A 43 -15.89 12.84 0.17
CA ALA A 43 -14.86 13.09 -0.83
C ALA A 43 -14.01 14.30 -0.44
N LEU A 44 -12.70 14.08 -0.27
CA LEU A 44 -11.76 15.18 -0.36
C LEU A 44 -12.13 15.90 -1.65
N GLU A 45 -12.51 17.17 -1.58
CA GLU A 45 -12.62 17.98 -2.78
C GLU A 45 -11.20 18.13 -3.32
N LEU A 46 -10.81 17.12 -4.09
CA LEU A 46 -9.51 16.96 -4.67
C LEU A 46 -9.27 17.98 -5.79
N GLY A 47 -10.31 18.74 -6.16
CA GLY A 47 -10.23 20.00 -6.90
C GLY A 47 -9.06 20.05 -7.89
N GLY A 48 -9.24 19.43 -9.05
CA GLY A 48 -8.31 19.62 -10.17
C GLY A 48 -7.14 18.65 -10.31
N LEU A 49 -7.12 17.48 -9.66
CA LEU A 49 -6.14 16.41 -9.97
C LEU A 49 -6.08 16.07 -11.48
N ASN A 50 -7.23 16.15 -12.15
CA ASN A 50 -7.39 15.88 -13.57
C ASN A 50 -7.64 17.16 -14.40
N ALA A 51 -7.68 18.34 -13.77
CA ALA A 51 -8.06 19.56 -14.48
C ALA A 51 -6.96 20.00 -15.44
N GLY A 52 -7.36 20.28 -16.69
CA GLY A 52 -6.45 20.78 -17.73
C GLY A 52 -5.54 19.72 -18.35
N ARG A 53 -5.73 18.43 -18.06
CA ARG A 53 -4.97 17.36 -18.71
C ARG A 53 -5.61 16.95 -20.02
N GLU A 54 -5.00 17.38 -21.13
CA GLU A 54 -5.41 17.02 -22.49
C GLU A 54 -4.82 15.67 -22.93
N GLU A 55 -3.64 15.31 -22.40
CA GLU A 55 -2.91 14.09 -22.75
C GLU A 55 -2.46 13.30 -21.51
N TRP A 56 -2.50 11.97 -21.65
CA TRP A 56 -1.99 11.05 -20.64
C TRP A 56 -0.52 10.71 -20.92
N PRO A 57 0.32 10.57 -19.88
CA PRO A 57 1.70 10.17 -20.06
C PRO A 57 1.79 8.77 -20.67
N ASP A 58 2.82 8.52 -21.46
CA ASP A 58 3.07 7.21 -22.04
C ASP A 58 3.34 6.15 -20.94
N PHE A 59 2.52 5.11 -20.93
CA PHE A 59 2.64 3.97 -20.01
C PHE A 59 3.13 2.69 -20.70
N SER A 60 3.70 2.78 -21.91
CA SER A 60 4.24 1.64 -22.67
C SER A 60 5.31 0.85 -21.88
N HIS A 61 6.13 1.54 -21.09
CA HIS A 61 7.14 0.95 -20.21
C HIS A 61 6.59 0.52 -18.84
N ARG A 62 5.26 0.59 -18.65
CA ARG A 62 4.56 0.20 -17.42
C ARG A 62 5.01 0.95 -16.17
N LEU A 63 5.54 2.16 -16.34
CA LEU A 63 6.05 3.03 -15.29
C LEU A 63 5.90 4.48 -15.74
N VAL A 64 5.25 5.28 -14.89
CA VAL A 64 5.06 6.73 -15.09
C VAL A 64 5.36 7.46 -13.80
N ARG A 65 5.89 8.68 -13.94
CA ARG A 65 6.16 9.61 -12.84
C ARG A 65 5.52 10.97 -13.17
N LEU A 66 4.77 11.53 -12.22
CA LEU A 66 4.18 12.86 -12.32
C LEU A 66 4.47 13.67 -11.06
N GLU A 67 5.06 14.85 -11.19
CA GLU A 67 5.36 15.73 -10.06
C GLU A 67 4.15 16.59 -9.68
N ASN A 68 4.09 17.02 -8.41
CA ASN A 68 3.07 17.90 -7.86
C ASN A 68 1.63 17.43 -8.15
N VAL A 69 1.39 16.12 -7.97
CA VAL A 69 0.13 15.49 -8.40
C VAL A 69 -1.09 15.95 -7.59
N LEU A 70 -0.93 16.16 -6.28
CA LEU A 70 -2.02 16.62 -5.43
C LEU A 70 -1.98 18.14 -5.30
N PRO A 71 -3.14 18.83 -5.25
CA PRO A 71 -3.21 20.22 -4.82
C PRO A 71 -2.55 20.39 -3.44
N GLY A 72 -1.85 21.52 -3.23
CA GLY A 72 -1.08 21.75 -2.01
C GLY A 72 -1.88 21.54 -0.72
N VAL A 73 -3.13 22.01 -0.66
CA VAL A 73 -4.01 21.83 0.51
C VAL A 73 -4.29 20.35 0.79
N VAL A 74 -4.59 19.57 -0.26
CA VAL A 74 -4.83 18.12 -0.13
C VAL A 74 -3.57 17.40 0.32
N PHE A 75 -2.43 17.71 -0.31
CA PHE A 75 -1.16 17.10 0.04
C PHE A 75 -0.82 17.34 1.51
N GLU A 76 -1.01 18.57 1.99
CA GLU A 76 -0.75 18.93 3.39
C GLU A 76 -1.68 18.23 4.39
N GLN A 77 -2.96 18.05 4.05
CA GLN A 77 -3.89 17.29 4.88
C GLN A 77 -3.47 15.83 5.01
N VAL A 78 -3.13 15.18 3.89
CA VAL A 78 -2.65 13.78 3.88
C VAL A 78 -1.30 13.68 4.62
N ARG A 79 -0.40 14.63 4.40
CA ARG A 79 0.90 14.70 5.08
C ARG A 79 0.74 14.85 6.59
N ALA A 80 -0.19 15.69 7.05
CA ALA A 80 -0.45 15.88 8.47
C ALA A 80 -0.98 14.61 9.15
N GLU A 81 -1.93 13.91 8.53
CA GLU A 81 -2.42 12.62 9.05
C GLU A 81 -1.30 11.58 9.13
N ILE A 82 -0.55 11.41 8.04
CA ILE A 82 0.51 10.41 7.97
C ILE A 82 1.65 10.71 8.95
N SER A 83 1.97 12.00 9.15
CA SER A 83 2.98 12.41 10.13
C SER A 83 2.53 12.18 11.57
N GLY A 84 1.22 12.18 11.84
CA GLY A 84 0.64 11.87 13.14
C GLY A 84 0.53 10.37 13.44
N LEU A 85 0.73 9.51 12.43
CA LEU A 85 0.79 8.07 12.65
C LEU A 85 2.03 7.74 13.48
N VAL A 86 1.80 7.10 14.62
CA VAL A 86 2.90 6.52 15.40
C VAL A 86 3.53 5.40 14.57
N ASP A 87 4.85 5.27 14.68
CA ASP A 87 5.69 4.23 14.07
C ASP A 87 5.24 2.84 14.58
N THR A 88 4.08 2.36 14.12
CA THR A 88 3.37 1.21 14.65
C THR A 88 3.58 0.01 13.74
N GLU A 89 4.04 -1.08 14.35
CA GLU A 89 4.40 -2.36 13.73
C GLU A 89 5.57 -2.26 12.72
N ARG A 90 6.80 -2.35 13.24
CA ARG A 90 7.98 -2.66 12.42
C ARG A 90 7.90 -4.11 11.96
N SER A 91 7.48 -4.31 10.72
CA SER A 91 7.56 -5.62 10.07
C SER A 91 9.02 -5.96 9.73
N TYR A 92 9.69 -6.68 10.64
CA TYR A 92 10.98 -7.29 10.36
C TYR A 92 10.78 -8.49 9.43
N LEU A 93 10.87 -8.25 8.12
CA LEU A 93 10.92 -9.31 7.14
C LEU A 93 12.36 -9.83 7.00
N PRO A 94 12.59 -11.15 6.95
CA PRO A 94 13.94 -11.68 6.82
C PRO A 94 14.66 -11.15 5.56
N SER A 95 15.88 -10.63 5.77
CA SER A 95 16.95 -10.32 4.80
C SER A 95 16.77 -9.19 3.76
N HIS A 96 15.59 -8.95 3.17
CA HIS A 96 15.46 -8.07 1.97
C HIS A 96 14.63 -6.78 2.14
N LYS A 97 13.98 -6.57 3.28
CA LYS A 97 13.22 -5.35 3.59
C LYS A 97 13.54 -4.87 5.00
N LYS A 98 13.87 -3.59 5.14
CA LYS A 98 14.12 -2.93 6.43
C LYS A 98 13.40 -1.59 6.45
N GLY A 99 12.45 -1.43 7.36
CA GLY A 99 11.60 -0.24 7.50
C GLY A 99 10.38 -0.51 8.40
N GLY A 100 9.65 0.53 8.76
CA GLY A 100 8.34 0.45 9.42
C GLY A 100 7.20 0.38 8.39
N THR A 101 6.05 -0.17 8.76
CA THR A 101 4.87 -0.17 7.89
C THR A 101 3.59 -0.03 8.68
N VAL A 102 2.78 0.97 8.32
CA VAL A 102 1.40 1.09 8.80
C VAL A 102 0.46 0.46 7.76
N ALA A 103 -0.24 -0.59 8.15
CA ALA A 103 -1.14 -1.37 7.31
C ALA A 103 -2.52 -0.70 7.10
N TYR A 104 -3.26 -1.21 6.10
CA TYR A 104 -4.53 -0.61 5.69
C TYR A 104 -5.59 -0.54 6.80
N GLU A 105 -5.73 -1.58 7.62
CA GLU A 105 -6.65 -1.59 8.76
C GLU A 105 -6.40 -0.44 9.76
N THR A 106 -5.13 -0.04 9.93
CA THR A 106 -4.75 1.08 10.80
C THR A 106 -5.10 2.42 10.14
N LEU A 107 -4.81 2.56 8.83
CA LEU A 107 -5.17 3.78 8.09
C LEU A 107 -6.69 4.02 8.08
N LEU A 108 -7.49 2.97 7.93
CA LEU A 108 -8.95 3.06 8.01
C LEU A 108 -9.47 3.59 9.34
N LYS A 109 -8.70 3.51 10.43
CA LYS A 109 -9.11 4.01 11.75
C LYS A 109 -8.51 5.37 12.09
N HIS A 110 -7.35 5.68 11.53
CA HIS A 110 -6.51 6.78 12.01
C HIS A 110 -6.13 7.81 10.94
N ALA A 111 -6.40 7.54 9.67
CA ALA A 111 -6.03 8.41 8.54
C ALA A 111 -7.17 8.52 7.51
N PRO A 112 -8.34 9.09 7.91
CA PRO A 112 -9.52 9.16 7.06
C PRO A 112 -9.31 9.93 5.75
N LYS A 113 -8.54 11.03 5.74
CA LYS A 113 -8.24 11.78 4.50
C LYS A 113 -7.32 10.97 3.58
N THR A 114 -6.35 10.26 4.13
CA THR A 114 -5.46 9.36 3.38
C THR A 114 -6.25 8.24 2.71
N VAL A 115 -7.18 7.61 3.43
CA VAL A 115 -8.06 6.58 2.86
C VAL A 115 -9.07 7.17 1.87
N GLY A 116 -9.60 8.37 2.15
CA GLY A 116 -10.46 9.10 1.23
C GLY A 116 -9.77 9.41 -0.10
N LEU A 117 -8.49 9.81 -0.08
CA LEU A 117 -7.68 9.99 -1.29
C LEU A 117 -7.59 8.69 -2.09
N TYR A 118 -7.25 7.57 -1.44
CA TYR A 118 -7.13 6.26 -2.09
C TYR A 118 -8.43 5.83 -2.79
N HIS A 119 -9.59 6.13 -2.21
CA HIS A 119 -10.90 5.78 -2.77
C HIS A 119 -11.54 6.86 -3.65
N SER A 120 -10.87 7.99 -3.83
CA SER A 120 -11.41 9.09 -4.62
C SER A 120 -11.59 8.73 -6.09
N ASN A 121 -12.66 9.24 -6.70
CA ASN A 121 -12.89 9.08 -8.13
C ASN A 121 -11.79 9.75 -8.94
N GLU A 122 -11.26 10.88 -8.48
CA GLU A 122 -10.23 11.66 -9.16
C GLU A 122 -8.91 10.89 -9.27
N LEU A 123 -8.44 10.25 -8.18
CA LEU A 123 -7.24 9.42 -8.23
C LEU A 123 -7.49 8.15 -9.07
N CYS A 124 -8.65 7.52 -8.92
CA CYS A 124 -9.01 6.36 -9.76
C CYS A 124 -9.00 6.71 -11.25
N ASN A 125 -9.57 7.87 -11.62
CA ASN A 125 -9.62 8.35 -13.00
C ASN A 125 -8.24 8.75 -13.51
N LEU A 126 -7.41 9.38 -12.68
CA LEU A 126 -6.02 9.70 -13.01
C LEU A 126 -5.24 8.42 -13.35
N VAL A 127 -5.30 7.41 -12.48
CA VAL A 127 -4.61 6.13 -12.71
C VAL A 127 -5.20 5.42 -13.93
N SER A 128 -6.52 5.42 -14.09
CA SER A 128 -7.18 4.80 -15.26
C SER A 128 -6.76 5.45 -16.57
N GLY A 129 -6.65 6.79 -16.58
CA GLY A 129 -6.19 7.56 -17.73
C GLY A 129 -4.73 7.26 -18.10
N ILE A 130 -3.83 7.21 -17.10
CA ILE A 130 -2.43 6.81 -17.30
C ILE A 130 -2.33 5.40 -17.88
N VAL A 131 -3.10 4.46 -17.34
CA VAL A 131 -3.00 3.03 -17.65
C VAL A 131 -3.76 2.65 -18.93
N GLY A 132 -4.65 3.52 -19.40
CA GLY A 132 -5.53 3.31 -20.56
C GLY A 132 -6.67 2.31 -20.31
N GLU A 133 -6.95 1.98 -19.04
CA GLU A 133 -7.93 0.97 -18.66
C GLU A 133 -8.55 1.35 -17.30
N GLN A 134 -9.83 1.04 -17.10
CA GLN A 134 -10.48 1.31 -15.83
C GLN A 134 -9.82 0.52 -14.70
N VAL A 135 -9.38 1.22 -13.67
CA VAL A 135 -8.88 0.61 -12.44
C VAL A 135 -9.78 0.93 -11.25
N ARG A 136 -9.66 0.12 -10.20
CA ARG A 136 -10.28 0.34 -8.89
C ARG A 136 -9.30 0.00 -7.77
N PRO A 137 -9.47 0.59 -6.57
CA PRO A 137 -8.78 0.16 -5.35
C PRO A 137 -8.87 -1.36 -5.18
N THR A 138 -7.77 -2.00 -4.80
CA THR A 138 -7.78 -3.41 -4.43
C THR A 138 -8.55 -3.63 -3.10
N PRO A 139 -9.01 -4.86 -2.84
CA PRO A 139 -9.97 -5.12 -1.76
C PRO A 139 -9.49 -4.76 -0.35
N ILE A 140 -10.44 -4.41 0.51
CA ILE A 140 -10.23 -3.97 1.90
C ILE A 140 -9.49 -4.99 2.79
N TYR A 141 -9.59 -6.28 2.45
CA TYR A 141 -8.98 -7.36 3.21
C TYR A 141 -7.50 -7.59 2.88
N ASP A 142 -6.95 -6.88 1.89
CA ASP A 142 -5.53 -6.91 1.56
C ASP A 142 -4.86 -5.71 2.25
N GLN A 143 -4.01 -6.02 3.23
CA GLN A 143 -3.35 -5.01 4.06
C GLN A 143 -2.33 -4.17 3.30
N SER A 144 -1.88 -4.66 2.14
CA SER A 144 -0.97 -3.94 1.24
C SER A 144 -1.71 -3.05 0.23
N SER A 145 -3.05 -3.13 0.15
CA SER A 145 -3.88 -2.27 -0.72
C SER A 145 -3.65 -0.78 -0.50
N CYS A 146 -3.49 -0.36 0.74
CA CYS A 146 -3.11 1.00 1.10
C CYS A 146 -2.31 0.96 2.39
N SER A 147 -1.05 1.40 2.34
CA SER A 147 -0.11 1.31 3.46
C SER A 147 0.87 2.49 3.44
N VAL A 148 1.49 2.77 4.58
CA VAL A 148 2.54 3.78 4.69
C VAL A 148 3.85 3.10 5.06
N LEU A 149 4.90 3.33 4.28
CA LEU A 149 6.24 2.78 4.48
C LEU A 149 7.14 3.85 5.11
N PHE A 150 7.77 3.50 6.23
CA PHE A 150 8.68 4.39 6.97
C PHE A 150 10.13 3.90 6.84
N TYR A 151 11.00 4.75 6.31
CA TYR A 151 12.44 4.56 6.27
C TYR A 151 13.08 5.66 7.10
N GLU A 152 13.56 5.31 8.28
CA GLU A 152 14.05 6.29 9.27
C GLU A 152 15.36 5.86 9.94
N ARG A 153 15.80 4.61 9.73
CA ARG A 153 17.09 4.13 10.22
C ARG A 153 18.09 3.99 9.07
N PRO A 154 19.37 4.35 9.30
CA PRO A 154 20.41 4.11 8.31
C PRO A 154 20.38 2.65 7.84
N GLY A 155 20.37 2.46 6.52
CA GLY A 155 20.30 1.13 5.93
C GLY A 155 18.88 0.59 5.72
N ASP A 156 17.81 1.30 6.10
CA ASP A 156 16.43 0.95 5.73
C ASP A 156 16.32 0.99 4.18
N HIS A 157 15.80 -0.10 3.59
CA HIS A 157 15.75 -0.31 2.14
C HIS A 157 14.76 -1.42 1.77
N ILE A 158 14.52 -1.57 0.46
CA ILE A 158 13.89 -2.75 -0.12
C ILE A 158 14.73 -3.17 -1.32
N GLY A 159 15.23 -4.41 -1.31
CA GLY A 159 16.01 -4.98 -2.41
C GLY A 159 15.23 -5.15 -3.72
N TRP A 160 15.91 -5.62 -4.76
CA TRP A 160 15.27 -5.93 -6.05
C TRP A 160 14.15 -6.96 -5.88
N HIS A 161 12.96 -6.61 -6.33
CA HIS A 161 11.79 -7.48 -6.25
C HIS A 161 10.72 -7.13 -7.29
N TYR A 162 9.78 -8.05 -7.43
CA TYR A 162 8.48 -7.82 -8.06
C TYR A 162 7.41 -7.83 -6.98
N ASP A 163 6.34 -7.08 -7.21
CA ASP A 163 5.12 -7.20 -6.43
C ASP A 163 4.39 -8.49 -6.79
N HIS A 164 3.59 -8.97 -5.85
CA HIS A 164 2.73 -10.13 -6.09
C HIS A 164 1.36 -9.63 -6.53
N ASN A 165 0.89 -10.12 -7.68
CA ASN A 165 -0.48 -9.92 -8.12
C ASN A 165 -1.35 -11.10 -7.63
N PHE A 166 -2.37 -10.80 -6.83
CA PHE A 166 -3.35 -11.77 -6.34
C PHE A 166 -4.66 -11.78 -7.14
N TYR A 167 -4.75 -10.93 -8.16
CA TYR A 167 -5.96 -10.61 -8.89
C TYR A 167 -5.87 -11.09 -10.34
N LYS A 168 -7.01 -11.20 -11.02
CA LYS A 168 -7.05 -11.59 -12.43
C LYS A 168 -6.61 -10.46 -13.36
N GLY A 169 -6.94 -9.22 -13.01
CA GLY A 169 -6.59 -8.05 -13.81
C GLY A 169 -5.13 -7.63 -13.67
N ARG A 170 -4.81 -6.51 -14.33
CA ARG A 170 -3.54 -5.82 -14.12
C ARG A 170 -3.49 -5.33 -12.69
N HIS A 171 -2.32 -5.42 -12.06
CA HIS A 171 -2.09 -4.95 -10.69
C HIS A 171 -1.06 -3.83 -10.73
N LEU A 172 -1.49 -2.66 -10.27
CA LEU A 172 -0.76 -1.42 -10.33
C LEU A 172 -0.35 -1.04 -8.91
N THR A 173 0.89 -0.62 -8.76
CA THR A 173 1.40 0.00 -7.54
C THR A 173 1.50 1.50 -7.79
N VAL A 174 0.93 2.27 -6.88
CA VAL A 174 0.87 3.73 -6.91
C VAL A 174 1.54 4.26 -5.65
N LEU A 175 2.64 4.98 -5.81
CA LEU A 175 3.40 5.57 -4.73
C LEU A 175 3.28 7.08 -4.74
N ILE A 176 3.14 7.67 -3.55
CA ILE A 176 3.29 9.11 -3.32
C ILE A 176 4.24 9.30 -2.14
N PRO A 177 5.46 9.84 -2.36
CA PRO A 177 6.32 10.27 -1.27
C PRO A 177 5.64 11.40 -0.48
N ILE A 178 5.49 11.18 0.81
CA ILE A 178 4.88 12.15 1.75
C ILE A 178 5.97 12.96 2.44
N ILE A 179 7.04 12.27 2.82
CA ILE A 179 8.27 12.87 3.34
C ILE A 179 9.44 12.26 2.57
N ASN A 180 10.37 13.10 2.13
CA ASN A 180 11.66 12.67 1.62
C ASN A 180 12.68 13.78 1.91
N SER A 181 13.46 13.60 2.96
CA SER A 181 14.45 14.58 3.42
C SER A 181 15.79 13.91 3.70
N GLY A 182 16.86 14.59 3.33
CA GLY A 182 18.22 14.15 3.60
C GLY A 182 19.25 15.21 3.23
N HIS A 183 20.46 14.77 2.92
CA HIS A 183 21.63 15.64 2.75
C HIS A 183 21.98 15.90 1.28
N GLY A 184 21.12 15.51 0.34
CA GLY A 184 21.29 15.81 -1.08
C GLY A 184 21.32 17.32 -1.34
N PRO A 185 21.90 17.77 -2.47
CA PRO A 185 21.87 19.20 -2.85
C PRO A 185 20.45 19.78 -3.00
N ASP A 186 19.48 18.90 -3.25
CA ASP A 186 18.04 19.16 -3.35
C ASP A 186 17.30 19.01 -1.99
N GLY A 187 18.02 18.73 -0.90
CA GLY A 187 17.47 18.42 0.42
C GLY A 187 16.81 17.05 0.50
N LEU A 188 16.90 16.21 -0.55
CA LEU A 188 16.31 14.87 -0.58
C LEU A 188 17.27 13.83 0.01
N SER A 189 16.70 12.69 0.43
CA SER A 189 17.49 11.52 0.79
C SER A 189 18.33 11.02 -0.38
N ALA A 190 19.54 10.54 -0.07
CA ALA A 190 20.41 9.86 -1.02
C ALA A 190 19.79 8.59 -1.61
N ALA A 191 18.79 7.99 -0.94
CA ALA A 191 18.08 6.84 -1.46
C ALA A 191 17.31 7.17 -2.74
N ARG A 192 17.37 6.25 -3.69
CA ARG A 192 16.70 6.34 -4.99
C ARG A 192 15.78 5.15 -5.17
N LEU A 193 14.61 5.41 -5.77
CA LEU A 193 13.79 4.35 -6.32
C LEU A 193 14.42 3.97 -7.66
N GLU A 194 14.72 2.69 -7.84
CA GLU A 194 15.27 2.16 -9.07
C GLU A 194 14.27 1.18 -9.69
N ALA A 195 14.09 1.29 -11.00
CA ALA A 195 13.24 0.41 -11.79
C ALA A 195 14.01 -0.07 -13.03
N ARG A 196 13.90 -1.35 -13.35
CA ARG A 196 14.55 -1.93 -14.54
C ARG A 196 13.62 -1.86 -15.74
N ASN A 197 14.13 -1.35 -16.86
CA ASN A 197 13.46 -1.32 -18.15
C ASN A 197 14.39 -1.96 -19.19
N GLY A 198 14.16 -3.23 -19.51
CA GLY A 198 15.12 -4.02 -20.29
C GLY A 198 16.43 -4.20 -19.55
N ASP A 199 17.54 -3.83 -20.19
CA ASP A 199 18.89 -3.88 -19.59
C ASP A 199 19.23 -2.61 -18.79
N ASP A 200 18.46 -1.55 -18.94
CA ASP A 200 18.70 -0.27 -18.27
C ASP A 200 18.05 -0.20 -16.88
N VAL A 201 18.72 0.50 -15.96
CA VAL A 201 18.19 0.84 -14.63
C VAL A 201 17.85 2.32 -14.60
N GLN A 202 16.56 2.63 -14.56
CA GLN A 202 16.07 3.98 -14.37
C GLN A 202 16.11 4.35 -12.88
N MET A 203 16.79 5.45 -12.57
CA MET A 203 16.78 6.07 -11.25
C MET A 203 15.70 7.15 -11.21
N LEU A 204 14.74 6.99 -10.31
CA LEU A 204 13.62 7.91 -10.14
C LEU A 204 13.87 8.80 -8.92
N ALA A 205 13.89 10.12 -9.14
CA ALA A 205 13.80 11.08 -8.05
C ALA A 205 12.37 11.06 -7.48
N THR A 206 12.26 11.08 -6.16
CA THR A 206 10.99 10.96 -5.46
C THR A 206 10.76 12.13 -4.49
N PRO A 207 10.79 13.40 -4.95
CA PRO A 207 10.44 14.51 -4.08
C PRO A 207 9.00 14.34 -3.56
N PRO A 208 8.66 14.95 -2.41
CA PRO A 208 7.30 14.91 -1.89
C PRO A 208 6.26 15.32 -2.95
N ASN A 209 5.06 14.74 -2.89
CA ASN A 209 3.96 14.99 -3.83
C ASN A 209 4.23 14.54 -5.29
N THR A 210 5.10 13.55 -5.49
CA THR A 210 5.31 12.90 -6.79
C THR A 210 4.49 11.61 -6.90
N LEU A 211 3.61 11.49 -7.89
CA LEU A 211 2.97 10.23 -8.23
C LEU A 211 3.94 9.33 -8.99
N ILE A 212 4.03 8.06 -8.59
CA ILE A 212 4.73 7.03 -9.34
C ILE A 212 3.74 5.88 -9.54
N VAL A 213 3.39 5.57 -10.79
CA VAL A 213 2.48 4.48 -11.15
C VAL A 213 3.27 3.44 -11.91
N PHE A 214 3.17 2.16 -11.52
CA PHE A 214 3.81 1.07 -12.27
C PHE A 214 3.13 -0.28 -12.09
N GLU A 215 3.33 -1.20 -13.03
CA GLU A 215 2.92 -2.60 -12.87
C GLU A 215 3.95 -3.38 -12.06
N GLY A 216 3.81 -3.40 -10.73
CA GLY A 216 4.81 -3.99 -9.83
C GLY A 216 5.15 -5.47 -10.07
N GLN A 217 4.24 -6.26 -10.66
CA GLN A 217 4.52 -7.66 -11.04
C GLN A 217 5.42 -7.78 -12.30
N LYS A 218 5.54 -6.69 -13.07
CA LYS A 218 6.20 -6.67 -14.38
C LYS A 218 7.44 -5.78 -14.40
N VAL A 219 7.51 -4.80 -13.50
CA VAL A 219 8.64 -3.89 -13.34
C VAL A 219 9.48 -4.35 -12.14
N LEU A 220 10.71 -4.81 -12.40
CA LEU A 220 11.65 -5.15 -11.33
C LEU A 220 12.12 -3.85 -10.70
N HIS A 221 11.97 -3.72 -9.39
CA HIS A 221 12.24 -2.45 -8.71
C HIS A 221 12.86 -2.65 -7.32
N ARG A 222 13.53 -1.60 -6.83
CA ARG A 222 14.12 -1.53 -5.48
C ARG A 222 14.17 -0.09 -4.98
N VAL A 223 14.34 0.09 -3.68
CA VAL A 223 14.79 1.38 -3.12
C VAL A 223 16.15 1.18 -2.47
N THR A 224 17.12 2.02 -2.83
CA THR A 224 18.45 1.95 -2.23
C THR A 224 18.43 2.38 -0.76
N PRO A 225 19.43 1.98 0.05
CA PRO A 225 19.41 2.29 1.47
C PRO A 225 19.50 3.78 1.78
N ILE A 226 18.74 4.22 2.78
CA ILE A 226 18.85 5.59 3.31
C ILE A 226 20.12 5.75 4.15
N ALA A 227 20.67 6.96 4.14
CA ALA A 227 21.83 7.33 4.96
C ALA A 227 21.41 7.72 6.39
N LYS A 228 22.40 8.12 7.20
CA LYS A 228 22.14 8.60 8.56
C LYS A 228 21.42 9.95 8.53
N ASP A 229 20.50 10.13 9.47
CA ASP A 229 19.73 11.36 9.66
C ASP A 229 18.87 11.74 8.43
N GLU A 230 18.51 10.73 7.62
CA GLU A 230 17.56 10.87 6.52
C GLU A 230 16.20 10.28 6.90
N ARG A 231 15.15 10.77 6.24
CA ARG A 231 13.78 10.32 6.49
C ARG A 231 13.01 10.20 5.19
N ARG A 232 12.38 9.04 4.97
CA ARG A 232 11.44 8.83 3.87
C ARG A 232 10.18 8.18 4.36
N VAL A 233 9.04 8.75 3.99
CA VAL A 233 7.71 8.20 4.28
C VAL A 233 6.93 8.16 2.98
N ILE A 234 6.51 6.95 2.58
CA ILE A 234 5.87 6.70 1.28
C ILE A 234 4.46 6.18 1.51
N LEU A 235 3.46 6.85 0.96
CA LEU A 235 2.13 6.28 0.79
C LEU A 235 2.17 5.31 -0.39
N SER A 236 1.85 4.04 -0.13
CA SER A 236 1.79 2.96 -1.12
C SER A 236 0.36 2.47 -1.25
N MET A 237 -0.19 2.56 -2.46
CA MET A 237 -1.54 2.14 -2.80
C MET A 237 -1.48 1.14 -3.95
N THR A 238 -2.44 0.22 -4.04
CA THR A 238 -2.55 -0.66 -5.19
C THR A 238 -3.93 -0.60 -5.84
N PHE A 239 -3.94 -0.71 -7.16
CA PHE A 239 -5.15 -0.69 -7.97
C PHE A 239 -5.17 -1.93 -8.87
N ALA A 240 -6.37 -2.38 -9.24
CA ALA A 240 -6.53 -3.47 -10.18
C ALA A 240 -7.61 -3.17 -11.23
N THR A 241 -7.43 -3.70 -12.43
CA THR A 241 -8.46 -3.62 -13.48
C THR A 241 -9.58 -4.65 -13.26
N ASP A 242 -9.24 -5.79 -12.64
CA ASP A 242 -10.18 -6.78 -12.11
C ASP A 242 -9.61 -7.32 -10.80
N SER A 243 -10.22 -6.91 -9.68
CA SER A 243 -9.84 -7.32 -8.32
C SER A 243 -10.44 -8.66 -7.88
N SER A 244 -11.13 -9.38 -8.78
CA SER A 244 -11.55 -10.74 -8.49
C SER A 244 -10.32 -11.64 -8.36
N ALA A 245 -10.23 -12.31 -7.21
CA ALA A 245 -9.22 -13.33 -6.97
C ALA A 245 -9.80 -14.70 -7.33
N SER A 246 -8.98 -15.61 -7.86
CA SER A 246 -9.33 -17.03 -7.79
C SER A 246 -9.28 -17.51 -6.32
N TRP A 247 -10.15 -18.46 -5.95
CA TRP A 247 -10.22 -19.00 -4.59
C TRP A 247 -8.86 -19.47 -4.04
N VAL A 248 -7.98 -19.97 -4.91
CA VAL A 248 -6.61 -20.43 -4.59
C VAL A 248 -5.65 -19.27 -4.29
N GLN A 249 -5.78 -18.13 -4.97
CA GLN A 249 -4.99 -16.92 -4.70
C GLN A 249 -5.38 -16.28 -3.36
N GLY A 250 -6.65 -16.41 -2.96
CA GLY A 250 -7.14 -15.96 -1.66
C GLY A 250 -6.47 -16.67 -0.47
N ILE A 251 -6.03 -17.92 -0.63
CA ILE A 251 -5.31 -18.69 0.41
C ILE A 251 -3.83 -18.30 0.45
N LYS A 252 -3.16 -18.18 -0.71
CA LYS A 252 -1.75 -17.74 -0.79
C LYS A 252 -1.54 -16.32 -0.24
N ARG A 253 -2.51 -15.43 -0.44
CA ARG A 253 -2.50 -14.05 0.08
C ARG A 253 -2.47 -14.04 1.62
N ARG A 254 -3.32 -14.82 2.29
CA ARG A 254 -3.37 -14.95 3.76
C ARG A 254 -2.02 -15.36 4.37
N VAL A 255 -1.34 -16.30 3.72
CA VAL A 255 0.00 -16.76 4.15
C VAL A 255 1.03 -15.65 4.00
N LYS A 256 1.00 -14.88 2.90
CA LYS A 256 1.90 -13.74 2.70
C LYS A 256 1.61 -12.60 3.68
N ASP A 257 0.36 -12.20 3.84
CA ASP A 257 -0.01 -11.11 4.75
C ASP A 257 0.42 -11.43 6.19
N THR A 258 0.40 -12.72 6.57
CA THR A 258 0.94 -13.19 7.85
C THR A 258 2.45 -12.99 7.97
N ALA A 259 3.20 -13.26 6.90
CA ALA A 259 4.64 -13.06 6.90
C ALA A 259 5.02 -11.56 6.92
N PHE A 260 4.22 -10.70 6.29
CA PHE A 260 4.48 -9.27 6.13
C PHE A 260 3.91 -8.39 7.26
N PHE A 261 2.81 -8.79 7.89
CA PHE A 261 2.11 -7.99 8.92
C PHE A 261 1.89 -8.77 10.24
N GLY A 262 2.52 -9.94 10.39
CA GLY A 262 2.45 -10.77 11.60
C GLY A 262 1.21 -11.67 11.69
N LEU A 263 1.14 -12.47 12.76
CA LEU A 263 0.15 -13.54 13.01
C LEU A 263 -1.33 -13.09 12.96
N ARG A 264 -1.61 -11.77 12.99
CA ARG A 264 -2.96 -11.22 12.87
C ARG A 264 -3.59 -11.39 11.48
N ALA A 265 -2.80 -11.72 10.46
CA ALA A 265 -3.29 -11.89 9.08
C ALA A 265 -3.64 -13.34 8.68
N LEU A 266 -3.51 -14.33 9.57
CA LEU A 266 -3.69 -15.76 9.26
C LEU A 266 -5.12 -16.19 8.88
N TRP A 267 -6.15 -15.40 9.20
CA TRP A 267 -7.54 -15.87 9.17
C TRP A 267 -8.51 -14.85 8.57
N THR A 268 -8.22 -14.35 7.37
CA THR A 268 -9.07 -13.42 6.57
C THR A 268 -9.51 -14.09 5.30
#